data_AF-A0A357F138-F1
#
_entry.id   AF-A0A357F138-F1
#
_cell.length_a   1.000
_cell.length_b   1.000
_cell.length_c   1.000
_cell.angle_alpha   90.00
_cell.angle_beta   90.00
_cell.angle_gamma   90.00
#
_symmetry.space_group_name_H-M   'P 1'
#
loop_
_entity.id
_entity.type
_entity.pdbx_description
1 polymer ?
#
loop_
_entity_poly.entity_id
_entity_poly.type
_entity_poly.pdbx_seq_one_letter_code
_entity_poly.pdbx_strand_id
1 'polypeptide(L)'
;AERGESVQQAKAAIFDSEKTAAVFESEGGSEIWSMLVAASRLDETVRQAANQNEPAILAKYTFNLAKSFNLFYHHHKILPEADPTRRAVLIAVADSVRRSLTAALNTMGIEVPEKM
;
A
#
# COMPACT_ATOMS: atom_id res chain seq x y z
N ALA A 1 14.90 -7.66 -16.68
CA ALA A 1 15.28 -8.95 -16.10
C ALA A 1 16.53 -8.64 -15.27
N GLU A 2 16.64 -8.78 -13.95
CA GLU A 2 16.04 -9.67 -12.95
C GLU A 2 16.30 -9.05 -11.57
N ARG A 3 15.26 -8.61 -10.85
CA ARG A 3 15.27 -8.43 -9.38
C ARG A 3 13.85 -8.25 -8.85
N GLY A 4 12.89 -8.87 -9.53
CA GLY A 4 11.55 -9.02 -9.00
C GLY A 4 11.59 -10.15 -7.99
N GLU A 5 11.97 -9.87 -6.74
CA GLU A 5 11.48 -10.69 -5.65
C GLU A 5 9.96 -10.68 -5.80
N SER A 6 9.40 -11.81 -6.22
CA SER A 6 7.97 -11.88 -6.53
C SER A 6 7.22 -11.48 -5.25
N VAL A 7 6.12 -10.74 -5.37
CA VAL A 7 5.23 -10.43 -4.22
C VAL A 7 4.87 -11.71 -3.45
N GLN A 8 4.89 -12.87 -4.11
CA GLN A 8 4.69 -14.18 -3.51
C GLN A 8 5.85 -14.64 -2.60
N GLN A 9 7.11 -14.32 -2.93
CA GLN A 9 8.26 -14.58 -2.05
C GLN A 9 8.24 -13.67 -0.82
N ALA A 10 7.85 -12.41 -0.97
CA ALA A 10 7.69 -11.50 0.17
C ALA A 10 6.60 -12.00 1.15
N LYS A 11 5.51 -12.56 0.65
CA LYS A 11 4.45 -13.15 1.49
C LYS A 11 4.93 -14.29 2.38
N ALA A 12 5.89 -15.10 1.92
CA ALA A 12 6.42 -16.22 2.71
C ALA A 12 7.18 -15.75 3.97
N ALA A 13 7.82 -14.58 3.93
CA ALA A 13 8.57 -14.02 5.05
C ALA A 13 7.68 -13.35 6.12
N ILE A 14 6.41 -13.06 5.81
CA ILE A 14 5.47 -12.36 6.70
C ILE A 14 4.76 -13.32 7.69
N PHE A 15 4.84 -14.64 7.48
CA PHE A 15 4.15 -15.61 8.35
C PHE A 15 4.76 -15.75 9.76
N ASP A 16 5.95 -15.19 9.99
CA ASP A 16 6.52 -15.06 11.33
C ASP A 16 5.88 -13.83 12.02
N SER A 17 4.87 -14.09 12.84
CA SER A 17 4.11 -13.05 13.54
C SER A 17 4.96 -12.24 14.51
N GLU A 18 6.00 -12.84 15.11
CA GLU A 18 6.84 -12.17 16.10
C GLU A 18 7.79 -11.18 15.42
N LYS A 19 8.45 -11.62 14.33
CA LYS A 19 9.32 -10.72 13.55
C LYS A 19 8.52 -9.63 12.85
N THR A 20 7.33 -9.94 12.36
CA THR A 20 6.46 -8.95 11.73
C THR A 20 6.00 -7.89 12.72
N ALA A 21 5.65 -8.29 13.95
CA ALA A 21 5.34 -7.34 15.03
C ALA A 21 6.53 -6.42 15.35
N ALA A 22 7.74 -6.98 15.43
CA ALA A 22 8.96 -6.20 15.67
C ALA A 22 9.20 -5.12 14.60
N VAL A 23 8.81 -5.34 13.34
CA VAL A 23 8.90 -4.31 12.28
C VAL A 23 7.98 -3.13 12.59
N PHE A 24 6.78 -3.36 13.10
CA PHE A 24 5.84 -2.28 13.44
C PHE A 24 6.21 -1.55 14.73
N GLU A 25 6.92 -2.20 15.65
CA GLU A 25 7.45 -1.59 16.87
C GLU A 25 8.74 -0.80 16.63
N SER A 26 9.43 -1.05 15.52
CA SER A 26 10.67 -0.37 15.15
C SER A 26 10.48 1.08 14.67
N GLU A 27 11.58 1.80 14.49
CA GLU A 27 11.58 3.15 13.93
C GLU A 27 10.91 3.18 12.54
N GLY A 28 9.94 4.08 12.40
CA GLY A 28 9.10 4.20 11.20
C GLY A 28 7.97 3.17 11.09
N GLY A 29 7.84 2.21 12.02
CA GLY A 29 6.78 1.20 12.02
C GLY A 29 5.37 1.79 12.04
N SER A 30 5.17 2.90 12.76
CA SER A 30 3.90 3.66 12.75
C SER A 30 3.52 4.20 11.37
N GLU A 31 4.51 4.66 10.57
CA GLU A 31 4.26 5.13 9.20
C GLU A 31 3.87 3.97 8.28
N ILE A 32 4.55 2.83 8.42
CA ILE A 32 4.24 1.58 7.69
C ILE A 32 2.80 1.15 7.99
N TRP A 33 2.42 1.11 9.27
CA TRP A 33 1.07 0.76 9.69
C TRP A 33 0.04 1.75 9.15
N SER A 34 0.30 3.06 9.28
CA SER A 34 -0.60 4.11 8.80
C SER A 34 -0.84 4.03 7.29
N MET A 35 0.19 3.68 6.51
CA MET A 35 0.07 3.47 5.06
C MET A 35 -0.82 2.28 4.73
N LEU A 36 -0.63 1.16 5.45
CA LEU A 36 -1.46 -0.04 5.27
C LEU A 36 -2.92 0.25 5.61
N VAL A 37 -3.17 0.92 6.73
CA VAL A 37 -4.51 1.33 7.14
C VAL A 37 -5.13 2.23 6.08
N ALA A 38 -4.42 3.25 5.58
CA ALA A 38 -4.92 4.11 4.52
C ALA A 38 -5.33 3.32 3.25
N ALA A 39 -4.52 2.33 2.83
CA ALA A 39 -4.85 1.48 1.70
C ALA A 39 -6.11 0.62 1.93
N SER A 40 -6.35 0.15 3.17
CA SER A 40 -7.50 -0.71 3.50
C SER A 40 -8.86 0.00 3.48
N ARG A 41 -8.90 1.34 3.46
CA ARG A 41 -10.15 2.13 3.56
C ARG A 41 -10.92 2.26 2.25
N LEU A 42 -10.48 1.62 1.17
CA LEU A 42 -11.15 1.68 -0.13
C LEU A 42 -12.63 1.28 -0.03
N ASP A 43 -12.91 0.14 0.59
CA ASP A 43 -14.26 -0.41 0.74
C ASP A 43 -15.21 0.51 1.51
N GLU A 44 -14.72 1.10 2.60
CA GLU A 44 -15.44 2.11 3.40
C GLU A 44 -15.75 3.34 2.54
N THR A 45 -14.74 3.83 1.82
CA THR A 45 -14.82 5.03 0.99
C THR A 45 -15.79 4.85 -0.17
N VAL A 46 -15.77 3.69 -0.84
CA VAL A 46 -16.70 3.37 -1.94
C VAL A 46 -18.14 3.34 -1.44
N ARG A 47 -18.40 2.68 -0.30
CA ARG A 47 -19.73 2.67 0.34
C ARG A 47 -20.18 4.08 0.72
N GLN A 48 -19.29 4.89 1.28
CA GLN A 48 -19.58 6.28 1.63
C GLN A 48 -19.95 7.11 0.39
N ALA A 49 -19.15 7.03 -0.67
CA ALA A 49 -19.40 7.74 -1.93
C ALA A 49 -20.75 7.36 -2.54
N ALA A 50 -21.09 6.07 -2.55
CA ALA A 50 -22.38 5.57 -3.04
C ALA A 50 -23.55 6.06 -2.19
N ASN A 51 -23.46 5.94 -0.86
CA ASN A 51 -24.53 6.36 0.05
C ASN A 51 -24.82 7.87 -0.01
N GLN A 52 -23.79 8.68 -0.30
CA GLN A 52 -23.90 10.14 -0.40
C GLN A 52 -24.14 10.63 -1.84
N ASN A 53 -24.17 9.73 -2.83
CA ASN A 53 -24.18 10.08 -4.25
C ASN A 53 -23.07 11.08 -4.66
N GLU A 54 -21.90 10.97 -4.03
CA GLU A 54 -20.80 11.93 -4.17
C GLU A 54 -19.49 11.23 -4.60
N PRO A 55 -19.24 11.06 -5.92
CA PRO A 55 -18.04 10.40 -6.44
C PRO A 55 -16.73 11.10 -6.06
N ALA A 56 -16.77 12.40 -5.77
CA ALA A 56 -15.58 13.17 -5.39
C ALA A 56 -14.91 12.64 -4.12
N ILE A 57 -15.65 11.93 -3.26
CA ILE A 57 -15.12 11.25 -2.06
C ILE A 57 -14.06 10.22 -2.45
N LEU A 58 -14.36 9.37 -3.44
CA LEU A 58 -13.43 8.35 -3.93
C LEU A 58 -12.23 8.98 -4.65
N ALA A 59 -12.45 10.03 -5.44
CA ALA A 59 -11.37 10.76 -6.11
C ALA A 59 -10.39 11.38 -5.08
N LYS A 60 -10.93 12.00 -4.02
CA LYS A 60 -10.13 12.60 -2.95
C LYS A 60 -9.34 11.55 -2.16
N TYR A 61 -9.95 10.40 -1.86
CA TYR A 61 -9.25 9.26 -1.27
C TYR A 61 -8.08 8.81 -2.14
N THR A 62 -8.33 8.60 -3.44
CA THR A 62 -7.33 8.11 -4.40
C THR A 62 -6.14 9.07 -4.49
N PHE A 63 -6.41 10.38 -4.61
CA PHE A 63 -5.38 11.42 -4.63
C PHE A 63 -4.54 11.43 -3.34
N ASN A 64 -5.20 11.39 -2.18
CA ASN A 64 -4.50 11.42 -0.90
C ASN A 64 -3.66 10.17 -0.69
N LEU A 65 -4.18 8.99 -1.05
CA LEU A 65 -3.44 7.73 -0.96
C LEU A 65 -2.17 7.77 -1.82
N ALA A 66 -2.28 8.24 -3.07
CA ALA A 66 -1.14 8.39 -3.97
C ALA A 66 -0.10 9.37 -3.42
N LYS A 67 -0.53 10.52 -2.90
CA LYS A 67 0.35 11.53 -2.29
C LYS A 67 1.08 10.97 -1.06
N SER A 68 0.35 10.30 -0.17
CA SER A 68 0.93 9.69 1.03
C SER A 68 1.92 8.57 0.67
N PHE A 69 1.61 7.77 -0.34
CA PHE A 69 2.50 6.71 -0.80
C PHE A 69 3.78 7.25 -1.45
N ASN A 70 3.70 8.34 -2.21
CA ASN A 70 4.88 8.98 -2.75
C ASN A 70 5.85 9.41 -1.64
N LEU A 71 5.33 10.05 -0.58
CA LEU A 71 6.14 10.43 0.58
C LEU A 71 6.72 9.22 1.31
N PHE A 72 5.91 8.19 1.51
CA PHE A 72 6.33 6.92 2.11
C PHE A 72 7.49 6.27 1.34
N TYR A 73 7.43 6.26 0.01
CA TYR A 73 8.49 5.70 -0.83
C TYR A 73 9.81 6.47 -0.72
N HIS A 74 9.75 7.78 -0.47
CA HIS A 74 10.95 8.59 -0.21
C HIS A 74 11.56 8.32 1.16
N HIS A 75 10.73 8.08 2.19
CA HIS A 75 11.20 7.81 3.55
C HIS A 75 11.71 6.36 3.72
N HIS A 76 11.04 5.38 3.11
CA HIS A 76 11.33 3.95 3.28
C HIS A 76 11.89 3.37 1.98
N LYS A 77 13.22 3.28 1.88
CA LYS A 77 13.88 2.69 0.70
C LYS A 77 13.69 1.17 0.68
N ILE A 78 12.67 0.72 -0.05
CA ILE A 78 12.22 -0.68 -0.09
C ILE A 78 13.29 -1.64 -0.63
N LEU A 79 13.90 -1.35 -1.79
CA LEU A 79 14.83 -2.26 -2.46
C LEU A 79 16.19 -2.45 -1.75
N PRO A 80 16.85 -1.42 -1.22
CA PRO A 80 18.11 -1.58 -0.50
C PRO A 80 17.95 -2.02 0.97
N GLU A 81 16.72 -2.30 1.42
CA GLU A 81 16.47 -2.77 2.79
C GLU A 81 17.19 -4.10 3.06
N ALA A 82 17.97 -4.13 4.13
CA ALA A 82 18.86 -5.24 4.47
C ALA A 82 18.15 -6.33 5.27
N ASP A 83 17.20 -5.94 6.14
CA ASP A 83 16.38 -6.92 6.85
C ASP A 83 15.34 -7.52 5.90
N PRO A 84 15.41 -8.83 5.61
CA PRO A 84 14.46 -9.49 4.71
C PRO A 84 13.02 -9.41 5.22
N THR A 85 12.79 -9.37 6.54
CA THR A 85 11.46 -9.27 7.13
C THR A 85 10.88 -7.88 6.90
N ARG A 86 11.63 -6.84 7.26
CA ARG A 86 11.24 -5.45 7.01
C ARG A 86 11.01 -5.19 5.52
N ARG A 87 11.90 -5.69 4.65
CA ARG A 87 11.74 -5.59 3.20
C ARG A 87 10.44 -6.24 2.73
N ALA A 88 10.14 -7.45 3.21
CA ALA A 88 8.90 -8.15 2.89
C ALA A 88 7.65 -7.37 3.32
N VAL A 89 7.65 -6.80 4.52
CA VAL A 89 6.55 -5.94 5.02
C VAL A 89 6.38 -4.71 4.12
N LEU A 90 7.46 -4.00 3.81
CA LEU A 90 7.42 -2.82 2.93
C LEU A 90 6.87 -3.17 1.53
N ILE A 91 7.29 -4.29 0.95
CA ILE A 91 6.76 -4.78 -0.33
C ILE A 91 5.26 -5.09 -0.23
N ALA A 92 4.81 -5.73 0.85
CA ALA A 92 3.41 -6.05 1.04
C ALA A 92 2.53 -4.80 1.19
N VAL A 93 3.01 -3.78 1.93
CA VAL A 93 2.33 -2.49 2.04
C VAL A 93 2.25 -1.79 0.69
N ALA A 94 3.36 -1.76 -0.06
CA ALA A 94 3.38 -1.17 -1.41
C ALA A 94 2.41 -1.89 -2.37
N ASP A 95 2.34 -3.22 -2.32
CA ASP A 95 1.38 -3.99 -3.12
C ASP A 95 -0.06 -3.72 -2.70
N SER A 96 -0.33 -3.57 -1.40
CA SER A 96 -1.66 -3.20 -0.90
C SER A 96 -2.09 -1.83 -1.43
N VAL A 97 -1.20 -0.83 -1.37
CA VAL A 97 -1.47 0.51 -1.92
C VAL A 97 -1.73 0.44 -3.42
N ARG A 98 -0.88 -0.28 -4.17
CA ARG A 98 -1.03 -0.47 -5.61
C ARG A 98 -2.39 -1.06 -5.97
N ARG A 99 -2.82 -2.11 -5.26
CA ARG A 99 -4.13 -2.74 -5.45
C ARG A 99 -5.27 -1.75 -5.19
N SER A 100 -5.22 -1.02 -4.07
CA SER A 100 -6.25 -0.06 -3.71
C SER A 100 -6.36 1.10 -4.71
N LEU A 101 -5.23 1.65 -5.16
CA LEU A 101 -5.21 2.69 -6.20
C LEU A 101 -5.78 2.17 -7.52
N THR A 102 -5.35 0.97 -7.96
CA THR A 102 -5.83 0.36 -9.20
C THR A 102 -7.34 0.12 -9.15
N ALA A 103 -7.84 -0.43 -8.04
CA ALA A 103 -9.26 -0.69 -7.85
C ALA A 103 -10.08 0.61 -7.79
N ALA A 104 -9.57 1.66 -7.13
CA ALA A 104 -10.24 2.96 -7.07
C ALA A 104 -10.33 3.62 -8.47
N LEU A 105 -9.25 3.62 -9.24
CA LEU A 105 -9.22 4.16 -10.61
C LEU A 105 -10.16 3.38 -11.53
N ASN A 106 -10.12 2.04 -11.48
CA ASN A 106 -11.03 1.18 -12.23
C ASN A 106 -12.50 1.45 -11.89
N THR A 107 -12.80 1.66 -10.60
CA THR A 107 -14.17 2.00 -10.14
C THR A 107 -14.66 3.33 -10.74
N MET A 108 -13.75 4.28 -10.99
CA MET A 108 -14.05 5.55 -11.65
C MET A 108 -13.99 5.48 -13.18
N GLY A 109 -13.72 4.29 -13.76
CA GLY A 109 -13.59 4.12 -15.21
C GLY A 109 -12.30 4.69 -15.80
N ILE A 110 -11.27 4.88 -14.98
CA ILE A 110 -9.97 5.41 -15.39
C ILE A 110 -9.02 4.24 -15.63
N GLU A 111 -8.46 4.15 -16.84
CA GLU A 111 -7.49 3.12 -17.20
C GLU A 111 -6.14 3.35 -16.51
N VAL A 112 -5.53 2.27 -16.01
CA VAL A 112 -4.23 2.30 -15.34
C VAL A 112 -3.16 1.79 -16.30
N PRO A 113 -2.08 2.55 -16.57
CA PRO A 113 -1.03 2.11 -17.48
C PRO A 113 -0.25 0.92 -16.90
N GLU A 114 0.26 0.04 -17.77
CA GLU A 114 1.06 -1.13 -17.37
C GLU A 114 2.36 -0.74 -16.64
N LYS A 115 2.85 0.47 -16.86
CA LYS A 115 3.98 1.08 -16.16
C LYS A 115 3.61 2.51 -15.78
N MET A 116 3.72 2.80 -14.48
CA MET A 116 3.58 4.14 -13.89
C MET A 116 4.97 4.74 -13.69
#